data_AF-T1CFV6-F1
#
_entry.id   AF-T1CFV6-F1
#
_cell.length_a   1.000
_cell.length_b   1.000
_cell.length_c   1.000
_cell.angle_alpha   90.00
_cell.angle_beta   90.00
_cell.angle_gamma   90.00
#
_symmetry.space_group_name_H-M   'P 1'
#
loop_
_entity.id
_entity.type
_entity.pdbx_description
1 polymer ?
#
loop_
_entity_poly.entity_id
_entity_poly.type
_entity_poly.pdbx_seq_one_letter_code
_entity_poly.pdbx_strand_id
1 'polypeptide(L)'
;LSADVTGVAATWQQLLPYGFGVMINGTWMHSNANFNDYSTLSNQFALTGVGSSANGTLFYQKGKWQARVTVNWQAKQLLLIGQEQGGGAFGNEPVYQAPYTQLDYAMNYQVDKYLNVYFNANNLLNSIYHTYGRFPNQTLNLIEYGRSLSFGVRAKF
;
A
#
# COMPACT_ATOMS: atom_id res chain seq x y z
N LEU A 1 15.38 -14.65 22.37
CA LEU A 1 14.04 -14.56 21.77
C LEU A 1 14.21 -14.83 20.27
N SER A 2 13.54 -15.84 19.73
CA SER A 2 13.48 -16.09 18.28
C SER A 2 12.20 -15.47 17.75
N ALA A 3 12.26 -14.74 16.65
CA ALA A 3 11.08 -14.28 15.91
C ALA A 3 10.98 -15.07 14.61
N ASP A 4 9.82 -15.65 14.37
CA ASP A 4 9.48 -16.31 13.13
C ASP A 4 8.41 -15.51 12.40
N VAL A 5 8.56 -15.42 11.08
CA VAL A 5 7.55 -14.87 10.18
C VAL A 5 7.12 -15.98 9.26
N THR A 6 5.83 -16.24 9.23
CA THR A 6 5.20 -17.14 8.27
C THR A 6 4.28 -16.33 7.37
N GLY A 7 4.29 -16.63 6.08
CA GLY A 7 3.47 -15.91 5.14
C GLY A 7 3.25 -16.70 3.87
N VAL A 8 2.20 -16.34 3.16
CA VAL A 8 1.84 -16.90 1.86
C VAL A 8 1.62 -15.76 0.90
N ALA A 9 2.24 -15.84 -0.27
CA ALA A 9 2.00 -14.91 -1.36
C ALA A 9 1.37 -15.66 -2.53
N ALA A 10 0.34 -15.08 -3.13
CA ALA A 10 -0.31 -15.62 -4.31
C ALA A 10 -0.45 -14.52 -5.36
N THR A 11 -0.21 -14.88 -6.61
CA THR A 11 -0.45 -14.01 -7.75
C THR A 11 -1.26 -14.77 -8.79
N TRP A 12 -2.28 -14.11 -9.32
CA TRP A 12 -3.12 -14.63 -10.36
C TRP A 12 -3.29 -13.58 -11.45
N GLN A 13 -3.15 -13.98 -12.70
CA GLN A 13 -3.39 -13.13 -13.85
C GLN A 13 -4.17 -13.89 -14.90
N GLN A 14 -5.11 -13.22 -15.55
CA GLN A 14 -5.87 -13.79 -16.65
C GLN A 14 -6.17 -12.71 -17.70
N LEU A 15 -5.92 -13.05 -18.95
CA LEU A 15 -6.44 -12.33 -20.10
C LEU A 15 -7.84 -12.87 -20.44
N LEU A 16 -8.81 -11.98 -20.49
CA LEU A 16 -10.19 -12.24 -20.82
C LEU A 16 -10.44 -11.94 -22.31
N PRO A 17 -11.55 -12.44 -22.90
CA PRO A 17 -11.96 -12.08 -24.25
C PRO A 17 -12.12 -10.57 -24.42
N TYR A 18 -12.08 -10.12 -25.68
CA TYR A 18 -12.27 -8.71 -26.08
C TYR A 18 -11.22 -7.71 -25.56
N GLY A 19 -10.08 -8.20 -25.07
CA GLY A 19 -8.96 -7.37 -24.64
C GLY A 19 -9.01 -6.96 -23.17
N PHE A 20 -9.94 -7.49 -22.39
CA PHE A 20 -9.93 -7.29 -20.94
C PHE A 20 -8.91 -8.21 -20.28
N GLY A 21 -8.46 -7.84 -19.10
CA GLY A 21 -7.64 -8.70 -18.27
C GLY A 21 -7.69 -8.27 -16.82
N VAL A 22 -7.29 -9.20 -15.96
CA VAL A 22 -7.30 -9.05 -14.51
C VAL A 22 -6.00 -9.57 -13.95
N MET A 23 -5.47 -8.88 -12.95
CA MET A 23 -4.34 -9.30 -12.14
C MET A 23 -4.69 -9.11 -10.68
N ILE A 24 -4.39 -10.10 -9.86
CA ILE A 24 -4.59 -10.06 -8.42
C ILE A 24 -3.29 -10.57 -7.80
N ASN A 25 -2.73 -9.80 -6.88
CA ASN A 25 -1.60 -10.19 -6.06
C ASN A 25 -1.97 -9.97 -4.59
N GLY A 26 -1.62 -10.92 -3.74
CA GLY A 26 -1.89 -10.83 -2.32
C GLY A 26 -0.78 -11.47 -1.51
N THR A 27 -0.43 -10.84 -0.40
CA THR A 27 0.47 -11.39 0.60
C THR A 27 -0.26 -11.42 1.93
N TRP A 28 -0.24 -12.60 2.54
CA TRP A 28 -0.66 -12.77 3.92
C TRP A 28 0.60 -13.02 4.75
N MET A 29 0.76 -12.28 5.84
CA MET A 29 1.90 -12.40 6.74
C MET A 29 1.43 -12.50 8.19
N HIS A 30 2.09 -13.38 8.93
CA HIS A 30 1.89 -13.62 10.35
C HIS A 30 3.26 -13.70 11.05
N SER A 31 3.36 -13.12 12.24
CA SER A 31 4.55 -13.25 13.10
C SER A 31 4.14 -13.66 14.50
N ASN A 32 5.00 -14.44 15.15
CA ASN A 32 4.87 -14.82 16.56
C ASN A 32 5.43 -13.74 17.52
N ALA A 33 6.14 -12.74 17.00
CA ALA A 33 6.73 -11.64 17.77
C ALA A 33 5.88 -10.36 17.60
N ASN A 34 4.61 -10.42 18.03
CA ASN A 34 3.72 -9.25 18.03
C ASN A 34 3.93 -8.40 19.29
N PHE A 35 3.80 -7.09 19.16
CA PHE A 35 3.85 -6.17 20.30
C PHE A 35 2.55 -6.28 21.11
N ASN A 36 2.63 -6.44 22.43
CA ASN A 36 1.50 -6.43 23.33
C ASN A 36 1.24 -5.00 23.83
N ASP A 37 0.22 -4.35 23.28
CA ASP A 37 -0.17 -2.98 23.61
C ASP A 37 -0.59 -2.78 25.08
N TYR A 38 -0.90 -3.84 25.84
CA TYR A 38 -1.35 -3.75 27.25
C TYR A 38 -0.25 -4.03 28.28
N SER A 39 0.92 -4.53 27.85
CA SER A 39 2.06 -4.71 28.75
C SER A 39 2.90 -3.44 28.79
N THR A 40 3.01 -2.84 29.98
CA THR A 40 3.72 -1.58 30.24
C THR A 40 4.98 -1.76 31.08
N LEU A 41 5.26 -2.99 31.55
CA LEU A 41 6.26 -3.29 32.59
C LEU A 41 7.53 -3.95 32.06
N SER A 42 7.63 -4.26 30.75
CA SER A 42 8.79 -4.94 30.17
C SER A 42 9.13 -4.47 28.76
N ASN A 43 10.42 -4.43 28.45
CA ASN A 43 10.92 -4.24 27.10
C ASN A 43 10.49 -5.43 26.24
N GLN A 44 9.66 -5.16 25.24
CA GLN A 44 9.15 -6.17 24.34
C GLN A 44 9.97 -6.20 23.06
N PHE A 45 10.34 -7.41 22.65
CA PHE A 45 10.82 -7.67 21.31
C PHE A 45 9.62 -7.96 20.43
N ALA A 46 9.37 -7.12 19.43
CA ALA A 46 8.38 -7.37 18.40
C ALA A 46 8.98 -7.06 17.03
N LEU A 47 8.45 -7.71 16.00
CA LEU A 47 8.98 -7.59 14.66
C LEU A 47 8.27 -6.48 13.89
N THR A 48 9.06 -5.54 13.39
CA THR A 48 8.60 -4.40 12.59
C THR A 48 8.53 -4.76 11.10
N GLY A 49 7.67 -4.08 10.34
CA GLY A 49 7.54 -4.24 8.89
C GLY A 49 6.71 -5.45 8.45
N VAL A 50 6.09 -6.17 9.39
CA VAL A 50 5.20 -7.29 9.06
C VAL A 50 3.78 -6.76 8.92
N GLY A 51 3.30 -6.67 7.67
CA GLY A 51 1.91 -6.35 7.34
C GLY A 51 1.46 -7.04 6.06
N SER A 52 0.24 -7.58 6.06
CA SER A 52 -0.35 -8.18 4.85
C SER A 52 -0.68 -7.09 3.82
N SER A 53 -0.66 -7.43 2.53
CA SER A 53 -0.98 -6.50 1.44
C SER A 53 -1.72 -7.18 0.30
N ALA A 54 -2.45 -6.40 -0.49
CA ALA A 54 -3.11 -6.89 -1.68
C ALA A 54 -3.12 -5.83 -2.78
N ASN A 55 -3.01 -6.27 -4.02
CA ASN A 55 -3.15 -5.48 -5.23
C ASN A 55 -4.13 -6.17 -6.18
N GLY A 56 -5.11 -5.42 -6.67
CA GLY A 56 -6.01 -5.85 -7.74
C GLY A 56 -5.94 -4.87 -8.90
N THR A 57 -5.68 -5.36 -10.11
CA THR A 57 -5.67 -4.55 -11.33
C THR A 57 -6.63 -5.13 -12.35
N LEU A 58 -7.56 -4.31 -12.81
CA LEU A 58 -8.36 -4.56 -14.00
C LEU A 58 -7.78 -3.74 -15.14
N PHE A 59 -7.51 -4.37 -16.28
CA PHE A 59 -6.97 -3.69 -17.44
C PHE A 59 -7.74 -4.03 -18.71
N TYR A 60 -7.67 -3.12 -19.67
CA TYR A 60 -8.21 -3.26 -21.00
C TYR A 60 -7.12 -2.88 -21.98
N GLN A 61 -6.90 -3.72 -22.98
CA GLN A 61 -5.95 -3.51 -24.05
C GLN A 61 -6.52 -4.07 -25.36
N LYS A 62 -6.89 -3.18 -26.28
CA LYS A 62 -7.34 -3.56 -27.61
C LYS A 62 -7.02 -2.47 -28.64
N GLY A 63 -6.31 -2.86 -29.69
CA GLY A 63 -5.90 -1.95 -30.75
C GLY A 63 -5.10 -0.77 -30.20
N LYS A 64 -5.63 0.44 -30.38
CA LYS A 64 -5.00 1.70 -29.96
C LYS A 64 -5.23 2.06 -28.49
N TRP A 65 -6.14 1.38 -27.79
CA TRP A 65 -6.57 1.72 -26.44
C TRP A 65 -5.93 0.82 -25.41
N GLN A 66 -5.43 1.43 -24.34
CA GLN A 66 -5.00 0.75 -23.12
C GLN A 66 -5.53 1.51 -21.91
N ALA A 67 -6.20 0.84 -20.98
CA ALA A 67 -6.64 1.44 -19.74
C ALA A 67 -6.45 0.45 -18.59
N ARG A 68 -6.22 0.95 -17.37
CA ARG A 68 -6.13 0.13 -16.17
C ARG A 68 -6.66 0.87 -14.96
N VAL A 69 -7.31 0.13 -14.08
CA VAL A 69 -7.72 0.55 -12.74
C VAL A 69 -7.03 -0.40 -11.76
N THR A 70 -6.37 0.16 -10.76
CA THR A 70 -5.63 -0.60 -9.76
C THR A 70 -6.06 -0.20 -8.36
N VAL A 71 -6.36 -1.18 -7.52
CA VAL A 71 -6.60 -1.03 -6.09
C VAL A 71 -5.40 -1.63 -5.35
N ASN A 72 -4.76 -0.82 -4.53
CA ASN A 72 -3.72 -1.24 -3.61
C ASN A 72 -4.27 -1.19 -2.19
N TRP A 73 -4.15 -2.27 -1.43
CA TRP A 73 -4.52 -2.31 -0.02
C TRP A 73 -3.32 -2.75 0.80
N GLN A 74 -3.07 -2.02 1.89
CA GLN A 74 -2.05 -2.35 2.87
C GLN A 74 -2.71 -2.45 4.25
N ALA A 75 -2.46 -3.57 4.93
CA ALA A 75 -2.92 -3.77 6.30
C ALA A 75 -2.15 -2.88 7.29
N LYS A 76 -2.64 -2.84 8.53
CA LYS A 76 -1.89 -2.32 9.67
C LYS A 76 -0.53 -3.03 9.76
N GLN A 77 0.53 -2.27 10.03
CA GLN A 77 1.85 -2.83 10.34
C GLN A 77 2.53 -2.05 11.46
N LEU A 78 3.35 -2.75 12.24
CA LEU A 78 4.23 -2.14 13.23
C LEU A 78 5.48 -1.60 12.52
N LEU A 79 5.73 -0.29 12.54
CA LEU A 79 6.87 0.31 11.85
C LEU A 79 8.12 0.39 12.73
N LEU A 80 7.95 0.74 14.00
CA LEU A 80 9.05 1.01 14.93
C LEU A 80 8.65 0.62 16.34
N ILE A 81 9.64 0.28 17.16
CA ILE A 81 9.56 0.11 18.60
C ILE A 81 10.69 0.96 19.20
N GLY A 82 10.42 1.75 20.23
CA GLY A 82 11.39 2.66 20.85
C GLY A 82 11.14 4.12 20.50
N GLN A 83 9.87 4.50 20.41
CA GLN A 83 9.51 5.89 20.22
C GLN A 83 9.84 6.71 21.48
N GLU A 84 10.86 7.56 21.39
CA GLU A 84 11.24 8.51 22.44
C GLU A 84 10.28 9.72 22.44
N GLN A 85 9.12 9.61 23.08
CA GLN A 85 8.27 10.76 23.38
C GLN A 85 8.59 11.33 24.76
N GLY A 86 9.32 12.45 24.78
CA GLY A 86 9.39 13.47 25.84
C GLY A 86 9.05 13.05 27.28
N GLY A 87 9.73 12.05 27.83
CA GLY A 87 9.51 11.57 29.20
C GLY A 87 8.79 10.23 29.32
N GLY A 88 8.80 9.37 28.29
CA GLY A 88 8.33 7.99 28.36
C GLY A 88 9.01 7.21 29.49
N ALA A 89 8.33 7.15 30.65
CA ALA A 89 8.82 6.43 31.83
C ALA A 89 8.69 4.90 31.70
N PHE A 90 8.15 4.38 30.59
CA PHE A 90 7.69 3.00 30.44
C PHE A 90 8.09 2.37 29.09
N GLY A 91 9.36 2.04 28.92
CA GLY A 91 9.83 1.13 27.86
C GLY A 91 9.62 1.60 26.41
N ASN A 92 9.99 0.73 25.48
CA ASN A 92 9.99 1.03 24.05
C ASN A 92 8.55 1.16 23.48
N GLU A 93 8.05 2.38 23.27
CA GLU A 93 6.71 2.62 22.68
C GLU A 93 6.65 2.27 21.17
N PRO A 94 5.53 1.70 20.67
CA PRO A 94 5.39 1.28 19.28
C PRO A 94 4.85 2.41 18.38
N VAL A 95 5.22 2.36 17.10
CA VAL A 95 4.63 3.17 16.04
C VAL A 95 3.95 2.24 15.05
N TYR A 96 2.64 2.35 14.91
CA TYR A 96 1.88 1.62 13.91
C TYR A 96 1.58 2.49 12.70
N GLN A 97 1.64 1.88 11.52
CA GLN A 97 1.00 2.41 10.33
C GLN A 97 -0.44 1.90 10.26
N ALA A 98 -1.38 2.81 10.02
CA ALA A 98 -2.77 2.45 9.81
C ALA A 98 -3.01 1.80 8.45
N PRO A 99 -4.04 0.94 8.35
CA PRO A 99 -4.41 0.36 7.07
C PRO A 99 -4.89 1.46 6.12
N TYR A 100 -4.51 1.37 4.85
CA TYR A 100 -4.93 2.31 3.82
C TYR A 100 -5.16 1.60 2.49
N THR A 101 -6.04 2.18 1.68
CA THR A 101 -6.39 1.68 0.35
C THR A 101 -6.17 2.79 -0.66
N GLN A 102 -5.43 2.53 -1.74
CA GLN A 102 -5.21 3.48 -2.82
C GLN A 102 -5.87 2.98 -4.11
N LEU A 103 -6.61 3.86 -4.78
CA LEU A 103 -7.18 3.61 -6.10
C LEU A 103 -6.45 4.46 -7.13
N ASP A 104 -5.91 3.82 -8.16
CA ASP A 104 -5.19 4.46 -9.25
C ASP A 104 -5.83 4.09 -10.59
N TYR A 105 -5.80 5.01 -11.54
CA TYR A 105 -6.26 4.82 -12.90
C TYR A 105 -5.23 5.33 -13.89
N ALA A 106 -5.05 4.61 -14.99
CA ALA A 106 -4.23 5.06 -16.09
C ALA A 106 -4.86 4.68 -17.43
N MET A 107 -4.76 5.57 -18.41
CA MET A 107 -5.22 5.38 -19.77
C MET A 107 -4.16 5.86 -20.74
N ASN A 108 -4.00 5.11 -21.83
CA ASN A 108 -3.15 5.44 -22.95
C ASN A 108 -3.94 5.23 -24.25
N TYR A 109 -3.77 6.16 -25.17
CA TYR A 109 -4.35 6.10 -26.50
C TYR A 109 -3.28 6.37 -27.55
N GLN A 110 -3.03 5.36 -28.38
CA GLN A 110 -2.09 5.46 -29.49
C GLN A 110 -2.76 6.15 -30.68
N VAL A 111 -2.45 7.43 -30.88
CA VAL A 111 -2.97 8.21 -32.01
C VAL A 111 -2.42 7.64 -33.33
N ASP A 112 -1.11 7.44 -33.39
CA ASP A 112 -0.40 6.82 -34.52
C ASP A 112 0.89 6.08 -34.04
N LYS A 113 1.75 5.65 -34.96
CA LYS A 113 3.00 4.92 -34.62
C LYS A 113 4.06 5.77 -33.90
N TYR A 114 3.93 7.09 -33.95
CA TYR A 114 4.86 8.06 -33.39
C TYR A 114 4.29 8.81 -32.19
N LEU A 115 2.95 8.87 -32.04
CA LEU A 115 2.27 9.70 -31.06
C LEU A 115 1.34 8.88 -30.15
N ASN A 116 1.52 9.04 -28.84
CA ASN A 116 0.67 8.46 -27.80
C ASN A 116 0.22 9.53 -26.81
N VAL A 117 -1.06 9.55 -26.47
CA VAL A 117 -1.61 10.40 -25.40
C VAL A 117 -1.84 9.55 -24.17
N TYR A 118 -1.56 10.08 -23.00
CA TYR A 118 -1.77 9.39 -21.74
C TYR A 118 -2.46 10.27 -20.71
N PHE A 119 -3.18 9.61 -19.81
CA PHE A 119 -3.81 10.20 -18.65
C PHE A 119 -3.58 9.27 -17.46
N ASN A 120 -3.13 9.80 -16.33
CA ASN A 120 -3.05 9.06 -15.07
C ASN A 120 -3.77 9.83 -13.97
N ALA A 121 -4.48 9.10 -13.13
CA ALA A 121 -5.06 9.59 -11.90
C ALA A 121 -4.58 8.71 -10.75
N ASN A 122 -3.87 9.29 -9.81
CA ASN A 122 -3.29 8.60 -8.67
C ASN A 122 -4.01 8.99 -7.39
N ASN A 123 -4.17 8.00 -6.50
CA ASN A 123 -4.82 8.16 -5.20
C ASN A 123 -6.23 8.76 -5.27
N LEU A 124 -7.08 8.26 -6.18
CA LEU A 124 -8.45 8.75 -6.40
C LEU A 124 -9.34 8.77 -5.14
N LEU A 125 -9.04 7.93 -4.16
CA LEU A 125 -9.74 7.89 -2.86
C LEU A 125 -9.28 9.00 -1.89
N ASN A 126 -8.27 9.78 -2.25
CA ASN A 126 -7.62 10.76 -1.36
C ASN A 126 -7.17 10.13 -0.04
N SER A 127 -6.61 8.92 -0.12
CA SER A 127 -6.21 8.18 1.06
C SER A 127 -5.03 8.83 1.73
N ILE A 128 -5.12 8.90 3.06
CA ILE A 128 -4.15 9.55 3.92
C ILE A 128 -3.30 8.48 4.58
N TYR A 129 -1.99 8.60 4.42
CA TYR A 129 -1.05 7.81 5.18
C TYR A 129 -0.98 8.38 6.58
N HIS A 130 -1.29 7.60 7.61
CA HIS A 130 -1.13 8.06 8.99
C HIS A 130 -0.52 6.98 9.87
N THR A 131 0.24 7.44 10.86
CA THR A 131 0.83 6.61 11.89
C THR A 131 0.29 7.01 13.26
N TYR A 132 0.21 6.04 14.15
CA TYR A 132 -0.27 6.23 15.51
C TYR A 132 0.60 5.44 16.50
N GLY A 133 0.57 5.86 17.76
CA GLY A 133 1.30 5.21 18.84
C GLY A 133 0.64 3.91 19.28
N ARG A 134 0.73 3.57 20.57
CA ARG A 134 0.09 2.39 21.16
C ARG A 134 -1.40 2.27 20.84
N PHE A 135 -2.13 3.38 20.85
CA PHE A 135 -3.57 3.42 20.57
C PHE A 135 -3.90 4.26 19.32
N PRO A 136 -4.95 3.90 18.55
CA PRO A 136 -5.34 4.61 17.32
C PRO A 136 -5.64 6.10 17.50
N ASN A 137 -6.04 6.53 18.70
CA ASN A 137 -6.29 7.93 19.04
C ASN A 137 -5.00 8.74 19.29
N GLN A 138 -3.83 8.10 19.27
CA GLN A 138 -2.53 8.74 19.46
C GLN A 138 -1.86 8.97 18.10
N THR A 139 -2.43 9.84 17.27
CA THR A 139 -1.84 10.16 15.96
C THR A 139 -0.45 10.78 16.13
N LEU A 140 0.53 10.25 15.41
CA LEU A 140 1.92 10.69 15.46
C LEU A 140 2.30 11.48 14.21
N ASN A 141 1.92 10.95 13.05
CA ASN A 141 2.16 11.60 11.77
C ASN A 141 0.97 11.38 10.84
N LEU A 142 0.73 12.37 9.99
CA LEU A 142 -0.28 12.35 8.96
C LEU A 142 0.33 12.94 7.70
N ILE A 143 0.43 12.10 6.66
CA ILE A 143 0.96 12.45 5.36
C ILE A 143 -0.17 12.33 4.35
N GLU A 144 -0.60 13.48 3.84
CA GLU A 144 -1.58 13.56 2.76
C GLU A 144 -0.85 13.80 1.44
N TYR A 145 -0.66 12.74 0.65
CA TYR A 145 -0.14 12.85 -0.71
C TYR A 145 -1.16 13.48 -1.68
N GLY A 146 -2.44 13.53 -1.28
CA GLY A 146 -3.53 14.06 -2.07
C GLY A 146 -3.84 13.24 -3.33
N ARG A 147 -4.79 13.75 -4.12
CA ARG A 147 -5.12 13.25 -5.45
C ARG A 147 -4.25 13.95 -6.49
N SER A 148 -3.59 13.18 -7.35
CA SER A 148 -2.78 13.72 -8.46
C SER A 148 -3.34 13.28 -9.80
N LEU A 149 -3.49 14.22 -10.72
CA LEU A 149 -3.95 14.00 -12.08
C LEU A 149 -2.86 14.48 -13.04
N SER A 150 -2.49 13.63 -14.00
CA SER A 150 -1.53 13.98 -15.03
C SER A 150 -2.08 13.60 -16.40
N PHE A 151 -1.83 14.46 -17.38
CA PHE A 151 -2.10 14.16 -18.78
C PHE A 151 -0.88 14.60 -19.60
N GLY A 152 -0.65 13.93 -20.72
CA GLY A 152 0.47 14.30 -21.57
C GLY A 152 0.49 13.57 -22.88
N VAL A 153 1.43 14.00 -23.72
CA VAL A 153 1.67 13.45 -25.05
C VAL A 153 3.10 12.94 -25.09
N ARG A 154 3.29 11.77 -25.69
CA ARG A 154 4.59 11.13 -25.90
C ARG A 154 4.79 10.94 -27.39
N ALA A 155 5.84 11.56 -27.93
CA ALA A 155 6.30 11.38 -29.30
C ALA A 155 7.53 10.47 -29.34
N LYS A 156 7.64 9.62 -30.36
CA LYS A 156 8.81 8.81 -30.70
C LYS A 156 9.24 9.14 -32.14
N PHE A 157 10.53 9.35 -32.36
CA PHE A 157 11.14 9.66 -33.66
C PHE A 157 12.24 8.66 -33.99
#